data_AF-A0A502FFF3-F1
#
_entry.id   AF-A0A502FFF3-F1
#
_cell.length_a   1.000
_cell.length_b   1.000
_cell.length_c   1.000
_cell.angle_alpha   90.00
_cell.angle_beta   90.00
_cell.angle_gamma   90.00
#
_symmetry.space_group_name_H-M   'P 1'
#
loop_
_entity.id
_entity.type
_entity.pdbx_description
1 polymer ?
#
loop_
_entity_poly.entity_id
_entity_poly.type
_entity_poly.pdbx_seq_one_letter_code
_entity_poly.pdbx_strand_id
1 'polypeptide(L)' 'MSRAGFATRPGAAERWVKAGDGAALPVTTGFTARLTIDVTPAMRRHLKRAALEQNVSVADMLRALFAREFPLSGESHE' A
#
# COMPACT_ATOMS: atom_id res chain seq x y z
N MET A 1 -38.85 -5.89 -24.40
CA MET A 1 -38.22 -5.76 -23.08
C MET A 1 -37.50 -7.06 -22.77
N SER A 2 -36.17 -7.11 -22.96
CA SER A 2 -35.41 -8.35 -22.77
C SER A 2 -34.53 -8.21 -21.53
N ARG A 3 -34.87 -8.98 -20.50
CA ARG A 3 -34.18 -9.04 -19.19
C ARG A 3 -32.83 -9.73 -19.39
N ALA A 4 -31.73 -8.99 -19.26
CA ALA A 4 -30.39 -9.54 -19.35
C ALA A 4 -30.19 -10.60 -18.25
N GLY A 5 -29.93 -11.85 -18.64
CA GLY A 5 -29.73 -12.97 -17.72
C GLY A 5 -28.43 -12.81 -16.92
N PHE A 6 -28.38 -13.44 -15.75
CA PHE A 6 -27.24 -13.46 -14.82
C PHE A 6 -25.90 -13.94 -15.41
N ALA A 7 -25.89 -14.39 -16.67
CA ALA A 7 -24.70 -14.76 -17.45
C ALA A 7 -24.24 -13.68 -18.45
N THR A 8 -24.82 -12.48 -18.42
CA THR A 8 -24.39 -11.37 -19.27
C THR A 8 -23.05 -10.88 -18.77
N ARG A 9 -21.97 -11.12 -19.54
CA ARG A 9 -20.65 -10.53 -19.30
C ARG A 9 -20.83 -9.03 -19.03
N PRO A 10 -20.42 -8.50 -17.86
CA PRO A 10 -20.61 -7.08 -17.57
C PRO A 10 -20.00 -6.29 -18.73
N GLY A 11 -20.86 -5.52 -19.39
CA GLY A 11 -20.51 -4.84 -20.63
C GLY A 11 -19.29 -3.94 -20.42
N ALA A 12 -18.31 -4.13 -21.29
CA ALA A 12 -17.13 -3.31 -21.49
C ALA A 12 -16.10 -3.31 -20.34
N ALA A 13 -14.96 -3.99 -20.55
CA ALA A 13 -13.74 -3.79 -19.76
C ALA A 13 -13.34 -2.30 -19.75
N GLU A 14 -13.70 -1.57 -20.79
CA GLU A 14 -13.52 -0.13 -20.95
C GLU A 14 -14.21 0.66 -19.83
N ARG A 15 -15.31 0.17 -19.25
CA ARG A 15 -15.96 0.81 -18.09
C ARG A 15 -15.14 0.70 -16.82
N TRP A 16 -14.42 -0.41 -16.63
CA TRP A 16 -13.53 -0.62 -15.48
C TRP A 16 -12.26 0.22 -15.62
N VAL A 17 -11.71 0.30 -16.83
CA VAL A 17 -10.55 1.15 -17.13
C VAL A 17 -10.91 2.63 -16.94
N LYS A 18 -12.06 3.07 -17.44
CA LYS A 18 -12.50 4.47 -17.32
C LYS A 18 -12.90 4.88 -15.90
N ALA A 19 -13.35 3.93 -15.08
CA ALA A 19 -13.61 4.16 -13.66
C ALA A 19 -12.31 4.30 -12.83
N GLY A 20 -11.21 3.68 -13.26
CA GLY A 20 -9.89 3.81 -12.63
C GLY A 20 -9.12 5.07 -13.01
N ASP A 21 -9.44 5.69 -14.14
CA ASP A 21 -8.75 6.86 -14.71
C ASP A 21 -8.92 8.16 -13.89
N GLY A 22 -9.90 8.19 -12.97
CA GLY A 22 -10.17 9.35 -12.09
C GLY A 22 -9.48 9.29 -10.71
N ALA A 23 -8.96 8.12 -10.32
CA ALA A 23 -8.16 8.02 -9.11
C ALA A 23 -6.71 8.31 -9.50
N ALA A 24 -6.35 9.60 -9.58
CA ALA A 24 -4.95 9.99 -9.55
C ALA A 24 -4.32 9.26 -8.36
N LEU A 25 -3.48 8.26 -8.64
CA LEU A 25 -2.69 7.62 -7.60
C LEU A 25 -1.95 8.77 -6.91
N PRO A 26 -2.07 8.94 -5.59
CA PRO A 26 -1.32 9.98 -4.92
C PRO A 26 0.14 9.76 -5.31
N VAL A 27 0.73 10.74 -6.00
CA VAL A 27 2.17 10.78 -6.23
C VAL A 27 2.78 10.54 -4.86
N THR A 28 3.39 9.37 -4.67
CA THR A 28 4.00 9.03 -3.39
C THR A 28 5.25 9.88 -3.30
N THR A 29 5.15 11.04 -2.64
CA THR A 29 6.12 12.14 -2.67
C THR A 29 7.47 11.85 -1.97
N GLY A 30 8.00 10.63 -2.02
CA GLY A 30 9.34 10.36 -1.46
C GLY A 30 9.81 8.91 -1.40
N PHE A 31 8.94 7.91 -1.53
CA PHE A 31 9.32 6.50 -1.46
C PHE A 31 9.37 5.87 -2.85
N THR A 32 10.54 5.91 -3.49
CA THR A 32 10.74 5.43 -4.87
C THR A 32 11.10 3.95 -4.98
N ALA A 33 11.46 3.29 -3.86
CA ALA A 33 11.80 1.88 -3.80
C ALA A 33 10.74 1.04 -3.05
N ARG A 34 10.50 -0.20 -3.51
CA ARG A 34 9.60 -1.18 -2.87
C ARG A 34 10.39 -2.27 -2.16
N LEU A 35 10.09 -2.49 -0.88
CA LEU A 35 10.59 -3.61 -0.10
C LEU A 35 9.54 -4.72 -0.03
N THR A 36 9.91 -5.92 -0.46
CA THR A 36 9.11 -7.15 -0.31
C THR A 36 9.84 -8.08 0.66
N ILE A 37 9.15 -8.54 1.70
CA ILE A 37 9.70 -9.43 2.73
C ILE A 37 8.75 -10.58 2.99
N ASP A 38 9.33 -11.76 3.21
CA ASP A 38 8.59 -12.91 3.70
C ASP A 38 8.54 -12.87 5.23
N VAL A 39 7.34 -12.98 5.78
CA VAL A 39 7.09 -12.99 7.22
C VAL A 39 6.07 -14.07 7.55
N THR A 40 6.12 -14.59 8.78
CA THR A 40 5.10 -15.53 9.22
C THR A 40 3.72 -14.85 9.31
N PRO A 41 2.60 -15.59 9.18
CA PRO A 41 1.27 -15.02 9.38
C PRO A 41 1.10 -14.39 10.77
N ALA A 42 1.73 -14.97 11.80
CA ALA A 42 1.73 -14.43 13.15
C ALA A 42 2.46 -13.08 13.23
N MET A 43 3.62 -12.96 12.58
CA MET A 43 4.37 -11.71 12.50
C MET A 43 3.58 -10.63 11.75
N ARG A 44 2.95 -10.98 10.62
CA ARG A 44 2.08 -10.06 9.88
C ARG A 44 0.93 -9.55 10.74
N ARG A 45 0.28 -10.43 11.52
CA ARG A 45 -0.79 -10.05 12.46
C ARG A 45 -0.28 -9.10 13.54
N HIS A 46 0.91 -9.37 14.08
CA HIS A 46 1.53 -8.53 15.09
C HIS A 46 1.86 -7.14 14.56
N LEU A 47 2.53 -7.05 13.41
CA LEU A 47 2.87 -5.78 12.75
C LEU A 47 1.62 -4.93 12.45
N LYS A 48 0.54 -5.56 11.96
CA LYS A 48 -0.72 -4.85 11.71
C LYS A 48 -1.35 -4.30 12.97
N ARG A 49 -1.34 -5.07 14.06
CA ARG A 49 -1.88 -4.63 15.35
C ARG A 49 -1.10 -3.43 15.89
N ALA A 50 0.23 -3.55 15.94
CA ALA A 50 1.11 -2.49 16.43
C ALA A 50 0.96 -1.19 15.63
N ALA A 51 0.84 -1.29 14.30
CA ALA A 51 0.60 -0.13 13.44
C ALA A 51 -0.77 0.53 13.70
N LEU A 52 -1.83 -0.28 13.89
CA LEU A 52 -3.16 0.22 14.21
C LEU A 52 -3.20 0.93 15.58
N GLU A 53 -2.57 0.36 16.60
CA GLU A 53 -2.45 0.96 17.93
C GLU A 53 -1.73 2.32 17.89
N GLN A 54 -0.77 2.48 16.98
CA GLN A 54 -0.03 3.73 16.76
C GLN A 54 -0.71 4.68 15.75
N ASN A 55 -1.86 4.31 15.17
CA ASN A 55 -2.55 5.07 14.11
C ASN A 55 -1.69 5.39 12.88
N VAL A 56 -0.74 4.51 12.52
CA VAL A 56 0.14 4.66 11.35
C VAL A 56 0.01 3.46 10.41
N SER A 57 0.52 3.59 9.17
CA SER A 57 0.61 2.43 8.29
C SER A 57 1.75 1.50 8.73
N VAL A 58 1.65 0.20 8.40
CA VAL A 58 2.76 -0.75 8.61
C VAL A 58 4.02 -0.27 7.90
N ALA A 59 3.88 0.37 6.74
CA ALA A 59 5.02 0.90 6.00
C ALA A 59 5.70 2.05 6.75
N ASP A 60 4.95 2.96 7.37
CA ASP A 60 5.51 4.07 8.15
C ASP A 60 6.17 3.58 9.43
N MET A 61 5.54 2.62 10.12
CA MET A 61 6.13 1.98 11.30
C MET A 61 7.45 1.29 10.97
N LEU A 62 7.51 0.53 9.85
CA LEU A 62 8.74 -0.12 9.41
C LEU A 62 9.81 0.89 9.00
N ARG A 63 9.44 2.01 8.35
CA ARG A 63 10.39 3.09 8.03
C ARG A 63 10.98 3.72 9.29
N ALA A 64 10.16 4.03 10.29
CA ALA A 64 10.63 4.58 11.56
C ALA A 64 11.55 3.59 12.31
N LEU A 65 11.25 2.29 12.24
CA LEU A 65 12.14 1.23 12.74
C LEU A 65 13.47 1.24 11.97
N PHE A 66 13.45 1.22 10.65
CA PHE A 66 14.67 1.21 9.84
C PHE A 66 15.52 2.47 10.03
N ALA A 67 14.91 3.65 10.15
CA ALA A 67 15.65 4.89 10.39
C ALA A 67 16.38 4.88 11.75
N ARG A 68 15.82 4.19 12.76
CA ARG A 68 16.43 4.06 14.09
C ARG A 68 17.55 3.01 14.12
N GLU A 69 17.34 1.87 13.47
CA GLU A 69 18.32 0.76 13.50
C GLU A 69 19.43 0.92 12.44
N PHE A 70 19.13 1.59 11.33
CA PHE A 70 20.03 1.84 10.21
C PHE A 70 20.06 3.34 9.87
N PRO A 71 20.61 4.19 10.75
CA PRO A 71 20.77 5.59 10.44
C PRO A 71 21.65 5.75 9.20
N LEU A 72 21.19 6.54 8.23
CA LEU A 72 22.01 6.89 7.07
C LEU A 72 23.21 7.67 7.61
N SER A 73 24.39 7.04 7.57
CA SER A 73 25.63 7.67 7.99
C SER A 73 25.96 8.77 6.96
N GLY A 74 25.49 10.00 7.19
CA GLY A 74 25.64 11.06 6.20
C GLY A 74 24.99 12.41 6.48
N GLU A 75 24.15 12.56 7.51
CA GLU A 75 23.84 13.89 8.05
C GLU A 75 24.66 14.08 9.33
N SER A 76 25.98 14.12 9.15
CA SER A 76 26.83 14.88 10.06
C SER A 76 26.27 16.30 10.08
N HIS A 77 25.82 16.72 11.25
CA HIS A 77 25.56 18.12 11.56
C HIS A 77 26.85 18.91 11.27
N GLU A 78 26.89 19.61 10.14
CA GLU A 78 27.75 20.78 9.92
C GLU A 78 26.84 22.01 9.76
#